data_AF-A0A2K5SCP3-F1
#
_entry.id   AF-A0A2K5SCP3-F1
#
_cell.length_a   1.000
_cell.length_b   1.000
_cell.length_c   1.000
_cell.angle_alpha   90.00
_cell.angle_beta   90.00
_cell.angle_gamma   90.00
#
_symmetry.space_group_name_H-M   'P 1'
#
loop_
_entity.id
_entity.type
_entity.pdbx_description
1 polymer ?
#
loop_
_entity_poly.entity_id
_entity_poly.type
_entity_poly.pdbx_seq_one_letter_code
_entity_poly.pdbx_strand_id
1 'polypeptide(L)'
;MILLEVNNRIIEETLALKFENAAAGNKPEAVEVTFADFDGVLYHISNPNGDKTKVMVSISLKFYKELQAHGADELLKRVYGSFLVNPESGYNVSLLYDLENLPASKDSIVHQAGMLKRNCFASVFEKYFQFQEEGKEGENRAVIHYRDDETMYVESKKDRVTVVFSTVFKDDDDVVIGKVFMQEFKEGRRASHTAPQVLFSHREPPLELKDTDAAVGDNIGYITFVLFPRHTNASARDNTINLIHTFRDYLHYHIKCSKAYIHTRMRAKTSDFLKVLNRARPDAEKKEMKTITGKTFSSR
;
A
#
# COMPACT_ATOMS: atom_id res chain seq x y z
N MET A 1 11.60 -3.25 -6.51
CA MET A 1 10.57 -2.24 -6.17
C MET A 1 10.75 -1.84 -4.72
N ILE A 2 11.12 -0.58 -4.44
CA ILE A 2 11.31 -0.07 -3.08
C ILE A 2 10.03 0.61 -2.60
N LEU A 3 9.60 1.68 -3.26
CA LEU A 3 8.29 2.28 -3.02
C LEU A 3 7.20 1.39 -3.62
N LEU A 4 6.07 1.30 -2.92
CA LEU A 4 4.89 0.64 -3.45
C LEU A 4 4.29 1.49 -4.58
N GLU A 5 3.72 0.82 -5.56
CA GLU A 5 2.92 1.47 -6.60
C GLU A 5 1.60 1.95 -6.00
N VAL A 6 1.06 3.05 -6.55
CA VAL A 6 -0.16 3.70 -6.05
C VAL A 6 -1.38 3.27 -6.87
N ASN A 7 -1.19 3.10 -8.17
CA ASN A 7 -2.19 2.66 -9.12
C ASN A 7 -2.43 1.15 -9.02
N ASN A 8 -3.68 0.75 -9.19
CA ASN A 8 -4.05 -0.66 -9.26
C ASN A 8 -3.86 -1.19 -10.68
N ARG A 9 -2.91 -2.12 -10.85
CA ARG A 9 -2.59 -2.75 -12.14
C ARG A 9 -3.76 -3.48 -12.77
N ILE A 10 -4.60 -4.17 -11.97
CA ILE A 10 -5.73 -4.94 -12.50
C ILE A 10 -6.74 -3.99 -13.14
N ILE A 11 -7.04 -2.85 -12.50
CA ILE A 11 -7.90 -1.82 -13.09
C ILE A 11 -7.31 -1.29 -14.38
N GLU A 12 -6.04 -0.85 -14.35
CA GLU A 12 -5.41 -0.21 -15.50
C GLU A 12 -5.30 -1.16 -16.70
N GLU A 13 -4.81 -2.39 -16.49
CA GLU A 13 -4.66 -3.38 -17.55
C GLU A 13 -6.02 -3.83 -18.12
N THR A 14 -7.05 -4.00 -17.26
CA THR A 14 -8.39 -4.38 -17.70
C THR A 14 -9.02 -3.27 -18.55
N LEU A 15 -8.97 -2.02 -18.08
CA LEU A 15 -9.56 -0.89 -18.82
C LEU A 15 -8.79 -0.59 -20.10
N ALA A 16 -7.45 -0.62 -20.07
CA ALA A 16 -6.62 -0.42 -21.25
C ALA A 16 -6.99 -1.43 -22.35
N LEU A 17 -7.06 -2.72 -22.01
CA LEU A 17 -7.46 -3.77 -22.95
C LEU A 17 -8.87 -3.55 -23.51
N LYS A 18 -9.83 -3.16 -22.69
CA LYS A 18 -11.21 -2.91 -23.14
C LYS A 18 -11.31 -1.68 -24.04
N PHE A 19 -10.59 -0.61 -23.71
CA PHE A 19 -10.59 0.62 -24.48
C PHE A 19 -9.82 0.50 -25.81
N GLU A 20 -8.76 -0.31 -25.85
CA GLU A 20 -8.02 -0.64 -27.07
C GLU A 20 -8.90 -1.45 -28.03
N ASN A 21 -9.57 -2.48 -27.53
CA ASN A 21 -10.49 -3.29 -28.35
C ASN A 21 -11.67 -2.46 -28.88
N ALA A 22 -12.25 -1.60 -28.05
CA ALA A 22 -13.30 -0.67 -28.49
C ALA A 22 -12.79 0.30 -29.57
N ALA A 23 -11.55 0.80 -29.44
CA ALA A 23 -10.91 1.67 -30.42
C ALA A 23 -10.79 1.02 -31.80
N ALA A 24 -10.46 -0.28 -31.81
CA ALA A 24 -10.27 -1.06 -33.02
C ALA A 24 -11.59 -1.44 -33.71
N GLY A 25 -12.74 -1.10 -33.10
CA GLY A 25 -14.06 -1.53 -33.59
C GLY A 25 -14.31 -3.03 -33.38
N ASN A 26 -13.56 -3.67 -32.47
CA ASN A 26 -13.77 -5.07 -32.14
C ASN A 26 -15.08 -5.23 -31.37
N LYS A 27 -15.67 -6.43 -31.45
CA LYS A 27 -16.88 -6.76 -30.71
C LYS A 27 -16.63 -6.63 -29.19
N PRO A 28 -17.50 -5.94 -28.43
CA PRO A 28 -17.35 -5.84 -26.99
C PRO A 28 -17.46 -7.21 -26.31
N GLU A 29 -16.40 -7.59 -25.61
CA GLU A 29 -16.32 -8.83 -24.84
C GLU A 29 -16.76 -8.62 -23.39
N ALA A 30 -17.47 -9.60 -22.85
CA ALA A 30 -17.92 -9.56 -21.47
C ALA A 30 -16.71 -9.45 -20.50
N VAL A 31 -16.96 -8.84 -19.34
CA VAL A 31 -15.98 -8.71 -18.26
C VAL A 31 -16.70 -8.88 -16.94
N GLU A 32 -16.10 -9.68 -16.06
CA GLU A 32 -16.55 -9.97 -14.71
C GLU A 32 -15.30 -10.32 -13.90
N VAL A 33 -14.82 -9.41 -13.07
CA VAL A 33 -13.58 -9.57 -12.30
C VAL A 33 -13.78 -9.03 -10.89
N THR A 34 -13.60 -9.89 -9.90
CA THR A 34 -13.56 -9.50 -8.48
C THR A 34 -12.13 -9.65 -7.97
N PHE A 35 -11.58 -8.61 -7.35
CA PHE A 35 -10.22 -8.59 -6.85
C PHE A 35 -10.09 -7.63 -5.67
N ALA A 36 -8.94 -7.64 -4.99
CA ALA A 36 -8.71 -6.85 -3.78
C ALA A 36 -7.56 -5.86 -3.95
N ASP A 37 -7.43 -4.97 -2.97
CA ASP A 37 -6.26 -4.12 -2.73
C ASP A 37 -5.82 -4.23 -1.26
N PHE A 38 -4.76 -3.52 -0.89
CA PHE A 38 -4.39 -3.39 0.52
C PHE A 38 -5.51 -2.73 1.35
N ASP A 39 -5.41 -2.83 2.67
CA ASP A 39 -6.41 -2.27 3.63
C ASP A 39 -7.81 -2.88 3.55
N GLY A 40 -7.93 -4.09 3.00
CA GLY A 40 -9.22 -4.80 2.94
C GLY A 40 -10.19 -4.18 1.93
N VAL A 41 -9.67 -3.45 0.94
CA VAL A 41 -10.43 -2.92 -0.18
C VAL A 41 -10.82 -4.07 -1.12
N LEU A 42 -12.06 -4.04 -1.59
CA LEU A 42 -12.58 -4.95 -2.59
C LEU A 42 -12.99 -4.15 -3.84
N TYR A 43 -12.63 -4.66 -5.01
CA TYR A 43 -13.02 -4.13 -6.31
C TYR A 43 -13.85 -5.13 -7.08
N HIS A 44 -14.69 -4.58 -7.94
CA HIS A 44 -15.49 -5.33 -8.90
C HIS A 44 -15.53 -4.61 -10.24
N ILE A 45 -15.19 -5.32 -11.31
CA ILE A 45 -15.31 -4.85 -12.68
C ILE A 45 -16.31 -5.74 -13.40
N SER A 46 -17.41 -5.16 -13.89
CA SER A 46 -18.50 -5.91 -14.50
C SER A 46 -19.19 -5.14 -15.63
N ASN A 47 -20.02 -5.86 -16.40
CA ASN A 47 -20.95 -5.26 -17.35
C ASN A 47 -22.33 -5.07 -16.69
N PRO A 48 -22.75 -3.83 -16.35
CA PRO A 48 -24.03 -3.62 -15.68
C PRO A 48 -25.18 -4.07 -16.57
N ASN A 49 -26.14 -4.79 -15.98
CA ASN A 49 -27.32 -5.33 -16.69
C ASN A 49 -26.98 -6.28 -17.86
N GLY A 50 -25.75 -6.79 -17.94
CA GLY A 50 -25.27 -7.60 -19.07
C GLY A 50 -24.92 -6.79 -20.32
N ASP A 51 -24.90 -5.46 -20.24
CA ASP A 51 -24.58 -4.57 -21.35
C ASP A 51 -23.06 -4.51 -21.60
N LYS A 52 -22.58 -5.23 -22.62
CA LYS A 52 -21.15 -5.40 -22.91
C LYS A 52 -20.47 -4.11 -23.39
N THR A 53 -21.23 -3.11 -23.81
CA THR A 53 -20.69 -1.80 -24.21
C THR A 53 -20.35 -0.94 -23.01
N LYS A 54 -20.79 -1.33 -21.80
CA LYS A 54 -20.55 -0.58 -20.57
C LYS A 54 -19.66 -1.37 -19.62
N VAL A 55 -18.63 -0.72 -19.10
CA VAL A 55 -17.72 -1.30 -18.11
C VAL A 55 -17.86 -0.50 -16.82
N MET A 56 -18.35 -1.15 -15.77
CA MET A 56 -18.45 -0.57 -14.44
C MET A 56 -17.25 -1.01 -13.60
N VAL A 57 -16.65 -0.07 -12.86
CA VAL A 57 -15.59 -0.31 -11.88
C VAL A 57 -16.09 0.17 -10.52
N SER A 58 -16.31 -0.75 -9.60
CA SER A 58 -16.83 -0.49 -8.26
C SER A 58 -15.79 -0.78 -7.20
N ILE A 59 -15.75 0.05 -6.14
CA ILE A 59 -14.87 -0.13 -4.96
C ILE A 59 -15.71 -0.23 -3.69
N SER A 60 -15.29 -1.10 -2.78
CA SER A 60 -15.85 -1.26 -1.44
C SER A 60 -14.75 -1.06 -0.40
N LEU A 61 -14.99 -0.13 0.53
CA LEU A 61 -14.14 0.17 1.68
C LEU A 61 -15.03 0.24 2.93
N LYS A 62 -14.69 -0.53 3.96
CA LYS A 62 -15.46 -0.57 5.22
C LYS A 62 -15.59 0.82 5.88
N PHE A 63 -14.58 1.65 5.72
CA PHE A 63 -14.46 2.99 6.32
C PHE A 63 -14.84 4.13 5.37
N TYR A 64 -15.52 3.86 4.25
CA TYR A 64 -15.87 4.92 3.29
C TYR A 64 -16.74 6.03 3.92
N LYS A 65 -17.62 5.70 4.86
CA LYS A 65 -18.46 6.69 5.56
C LYS A 65 -17.65 7.70 6.36
N GLU A 66 -16.53 7.29 6.92
CA GLU A 66 -15.61 8.18 7.63
C GLU A 66 -14.92 9.12 6.63
N LEU A 67 -14.45 8.60 5.49
CA LEU A 67 -13.90 9.44 4.41
C LEU A 67 -14.93 10.43 3.85
N GLN A 68 -16.20 10.00 3.73
CA GLN A 68 -17.31 10.82 3.27
C GLN A 68 -17.53 12.03 4.19
N ALA A 69 -17.41 11.86 5.51
CA ALA A 69 -17.49 12.96 6.49
C ALA A 69 -16.36 14.01 6.31
N HIS A 70 -15.31 13.67 5.56
CA HIS A 70 -14.20 14.56 5.24
C HIS A 70 -14.14 14.95 3.75
N GLY A 71 -15.25 14.83 3.02
CA GLY A 71 -15.41 15.42 1.69
C GLY A 71 -15.00 14.51 0.53
N ALA A 72 -15.11 13.18 0.70
CA ALA A 72 -14.77 12.23 -0.36
C ALA A 72 -15.63 12.42 -1.62
N ASP A 73 -16.94 12.61 -1.47
CA ASP A 73 -17.86 12.70 -2.61
C ASP A 73 -17.57 13.92 -3.50
N GLU A 74 -17.25 15.08 -2.91
CA GLU A 74 -16.92 16.30 -3.63
C GLU A 74 -15.62 16.14 -4.41
N LEU A 75 -14.60 15.54 -3.80
CA LEU A 75 -13.33 15.24 -4.47
C LEU A 75 -13.54 14.27 -5.62
N LEU A 76 -14.24 13.15 -5.37
CA LEU A 76 -14.49 12.13 -6.38
C LEU A 76 -15.33 12.70 -7.54
N LYS A 77 -16.31 13.57 -7.25
CA LYS A 77 -17.08 14.25 -8.30
C LYS A 77 -16.21 15.17 -9.14
N ARG A 78 -15.25 15.87 -8.51
CA ARG A 78 -14.28 16.72 -9.21
C ARG A 78 -13.31 15.93 -10.08
N VAL A 79 -12.85 14.76 -9.62
CA VAL A 79 -11.88 13.91 -10.33
C VAL A 79 -12.53 13.13 -11.48
N TYR A 80 -13.66 12.48 -11.20
CA TYR A 80 -14.27 11.53 -12.13
C TYR A 80 -15.45 12.10 -12.92
N GLY A 81 -16.02 13.25 -12.49
CA GLY A 81 -16.99 14.01 -13.27
C GLY A 81 -18.20 13.18 -13.73
N SER A 82 -18.28 12.97 -15.04
CA SER A 82 -19.35 12.20 -15.72
C SER A 82 -19.19 10.69 -15.59
N PHE A 83 -17.99 10.19 -15.30
CA PHE A 83 -17.75 8.76 -15.12
C PHE A 83 -18.29 8.26 -13.78
N LEU A 84 -18.42 9.13 -12.78
CA LEU A 84 -18.96 8.76 -11.47
C LEU A 84 -20.49 8.65 -11.52
N VAL A 85 -21.00 7.48 -11.18
CA VAL A 85 -22.43 7.14 -11.19
C VAL A 85 -22.90 6.69 -9.81
N ASN A 86 -24.19 6.36 -9.69
CA ASN A 86 -24.71 5.75 -8.47
C ASN A 86 -23.96 4.43 -8.18
N PRO A 87 -23.56 4.20 -6.92
CA PRO A 87 -22.76 3.02 -6.57
C PRO A 87 -23.55 1.72 -6.78
N GLU A 88 -22.84 0.70 -7.25
CA GLU A 88 -23.31 -0.67 -7.32
C GLU A 88 -23.72 -1.17 -5.92
N SER A 89 -24.73 -2.03 -5.85
CA SER A 89 -25.18 -2.61 -4.59
C SER A 89 -24.04 -3.37 -3.90
N GLY A 90 -23.74 -3.02 -2.64
CA GLY A 90 -22.63 -3.59 -1.87
C GLY A 90 -21.29 -2.84 -2.01
N TYR A 91 -21.24 -1.79 -2.85
CA TYR A 91 -20.06 -0.96 -3.07
C TYR A 91 -20.33 0.49 -2.65
N ASN A 92 -19.25 1.27 -2.51
CA ASN A 92 -19.33 2.65 -2.04
C ASN A 92 -19.25 3.67 -3.16
N VAL A 93 -18.42 3.40 -4.18
CA VAL A 93 -18.21 4.26 -5.34
C VAL A 93 -18.17 3.39 -6.59
N SER A 94 -18.82 3.82 -7.66
CA SER A 94 -18.79 3.16 -8.96
C SER A 94 -18.51 4.15 -10.07
N LEU A 95 -17.59 3.78 -10.96
CA LEU A 95 -17.27 4.48 -12.20
C LEU A 95 -17.86 3.69 -13.38
N LEU A 96 -18.48 4.38 -14.33
CA LEU A 96 -19.05 3.78 -15.52
C LEU A 96 -18.37 4.34 -16.76
N TYR A 97 -17.85 3.43 -17.57
CA TYR A 97 -17.22 3.75 -18.85
C TYR A 97 -18.07 3.19 -19.99
N ASP A 98 -18.49 4.06 -20.89
CA ASP A 98 -19.18 3.70 -22.11
C ASP A 98 -18.15 3.52 -23.24
N LEU A 99 -18.02 2.29 -23.74
CA LEU A 99 -17.08 1.92 -24.79
C LEU A 99 -17.43 2.55 -26.14
N GLU A 100 -18.67 2.97 -26.34
CA GLU A 100 -19.12 3.67 -27.55
C GLU A 100 -18.79 5.17 -27.51
N ASN A 101 -18.52 5.72 -26.32
CA ASN A 101 -18.29 7.15 -26.10
C ASN A 101 -17.04 7.41 -25.25
N LEU A 102 -15.89 6.91 -25.71
CA LEU A 102 -14.59 7.12 -25.06
C LEU A 102 -13.94 8.45 -25.51
N PRO A 103 -13.27 9.18 -24.59
CA PRO A 103 -12.49 10.34 -24.95
C PRO A 103 -11.25 9.95 -25.77
N ALA A 104 -10.66 10.94 -26.47
CA ALA A 104 -9.43 10.73 -27.24
C ALA A 104 -8.24 10.32 -26.36
N SER A 105 -8.10 10.93 -25.17
CA SER A 105 -7.02 10.62 -24.23
C SER A 105 -7.43 9.51 -23.26
N LYS A 106 -7.22 8.27 -23.68
CA LYS A 106 -7.58 7.05 -22.93
C LYS A 106 -6.66 6.81 -21.74
N ASP A 107 -5.37 7.06 -21.91
CA ASP A 107 -4.37 6.80 -20.87
C ASP A 107 -4.65 7.60 -19.59
N SER A 108 -5.12 8.85 -19.73
CA SER A 108 -5.46 9.71 -18.60
C SER A 108 -6.62 9.14 -17.77
N ILE A 109 -7.70 8.67 -18.43
CA ILE A 109 -8.85 8.10 -17.72
C ILE A 109 -8.54 6.73 -17.11
N VAL A 110 -7.71 5.93 -17.78
CA VAL A 110 -7.22 4.63 -17.26
C VAL A 110 -6.40 4.87 -15.99
N HIS A 111 -5.47 5.83 -16.04
CA HIS A 111 -4.64 6.15 -14.88
C HIS A 111 -5.44 6.70 -13.69
N GLN A 112 -6.41 7.59 -13.95
CA GLN A 112 -7.30 8.08 -12.89
C GLN A 112 -8.16 6.96 -12.29
N ALA A 113 -8.62 6.01 -13.10
CA ALA A 113 -9.32 4.82 -12.61
C ALA A 113 -8.41 3.93 -11.76
N GLY A 114 -7.14 3.76 -12.15
CA GLY A 114 -6.15 3.02 -11.37
C GLY A 114 -5.91 3.62 -9.97
N MET A 115 -6.10 4.93 -9.81
CA MET A 115 -5.92 5.65 -8.54
C MET A 115 -7.18 5.73 -7.66
N LEU A 116 -8.20 4.90 -7.90
CA LEU A 116 -9.50 5.02 -7.23
C LEU A 116 -9.42 4.95 -5.70
N LYS A 117 -8.73 3.96 -5.12
CA LYS A 117 -8.46 3.90 -3.67
C LYS A 117 -7.78 5.17 -3.18
N ARG A 118 -6.69 5.58 -3.84
CA ARG A 118 -5.93 6.79 -3.48
C ARG A 118 -6.83 8.03 -3.46
N ASN A 119 -7.67 8.20 -4.47
CA ASN A 119 -8.56 9.35 -4.59
C ASN A 119 -9.67 9.33 -3.52
N CYS A 120 -10.14 8.16 -3.09
CA CYS A 120 -11.03 8.05 -1.92
C CYS A 120 -10.35 8.56 -0.64
N PHE A 121 -9.08 8.19 -0.42
CA PHE A 121 -8.31 8.64 0.73
C PHE A 121 -7.88 10.12 0.66
N ALA A 122 -7.72 10.67 -0.55
CA ALA A 122 -7.15 11.99 -0.73
C ALA A 122 -7.96 13.11 -0.02
N SER A 123 -9.28 12.97 0.10
CA SER A 123 -10.17 14.02 0.60
C SER A 123 -9.84 14.45 2.03
N VAL A 124 -9.60 13.49 2.91
CA VAL A 124 -9.23 13.78 4.31
C VAL A 124 -7.89 14.52 4.37
N PHE A 125 -6.92 14.18 3.52
CA PHE A 125 -5.65 14.92 3.51
C PHE A 125 -5.81 16.33 2.95
N GLU A 126 -6.53 16.48 1.82
CA GLU A 126 -6.77 17.80 1.22
C GLU A 126 -7.47 18.76 2.19
N LYS A 127 -8.49 18.27 2.90
CA LYS A 127 -9.24 19.07 3.90
C LYS A 127 -8.32 19.62 5.00
N TYR A 128 -7.46 18.77 5.58
CA TYR A 128 -6.59 19.21 6.68
C TYR A 128 -5.39 20.02 6.20
N PHE A 129 -4.92 19.80 4.98
CA PHE A 129 -3.90 20.65 4.37
C PHE A 129 -4.46 22.06 4.13
N GLN A 130 -5.71 22.15 3.66
CA GLN A 130 -6.40 23.42 3.48
C GLN A 130 -6.67 24.13 4.81
N PHE A 131 -7.07 23.42 5.87
CA PHE A 131 -7.20 24.01 7.21
C PHE A 131 -5.90 24.65 7.69
N GLN A 132 -4.76 23.99 7.46
CA GLN A 132 -3.45 24.53 7.82
C GLN A 132 -3.10 25.78 6.97
N GLU A 133 -3.36 25.73 5.67
CA GLU A 133 -3.12 26.85 4.75
C GLU A 133 -3.96 28.09 5.08
N GLU A 134 -5.23 27.89 5.46
CA GLU A 134 -6.15 28.96 5.86
C GLU A 134 -5.94 29.46 7.30
N GLY A 135 -5.08 28.79 8.09
CA GLY A 135 -4.87 29.12 9.51
C GLY A 135 -6.06 28.78 10.40
N LYS A 136 -6.90 27.81 10.01
CA LYS A 136 -8.02 27.31 10.81
C LYS A 136 -7.51 26.31 11.85
N GLU A 137 -7.33 26.80 13.07
CA GLU A 137 -6.87 26.02 14.22
C GLU A 137 -8.04 25.52 15.08
N GLY A 138 -7.84 24.43 15.82
CA GLY A 138 -8.83 23.90 16.76
C GLY A 138 -9.97 23.10 16.11
N GLU A 139 -9.88 22.83 14.80
CA GLU A 139 -10.77 21.92 14.11
C GLU A 139 -10.64 20.49 14.64
N ASN A 140 -11.76 19.77 14.70
CA ASN A 140 -11.77 18.38 15.15
C ASN A 140 -10.83 17.53 14.28
N ARG A 141 -10.05 16.64 14.91
CA ARG A 141 -9.21 15.66 14.19
C ARG A 141 -10.08 14.67 13.39
N ALA A 142 -9.55 14.18 12.28
CA ALA A 142 -10.15 13.07 11.55
C ALA A 142 -9.68 11.76 12.18
N VAL A 143 -10.58 10.79 12.25
CA VAL A 143 -10.32 9.43 12.73
C VAL A 143 -10.81 8.48 11.65
N ILE A 144 -9.89 7.76 11.00
CA ILE A 144 -10.18 6.85 9.89
C ILE A 144 -9.71 5.44 10.27
N HIS A 145 -10.65 4.52 10.42
CA HIS A 145 -10.40 3.10 10.71
C HIS A 145 -10.08 2.34 9.42
N TYR A 146 -8.90 2.63 8.85
CA TYR A 146 -8.49 2.09 7.56
C TYR A 146 -8.32 0.56 7.57
N ARG A 147 -8.24 -0.07 8.76
CA ARG A 147 -8.39 -1.53 8.94
C ARG A 147 -9.22 -1.79 10.20
N ASP A 148 -9.68 -3.03 10.36
CA ASP A 148 -10.54 -3.44 11.48
C ASP A 148 -9.93 -3.15 12.87
N ASP A 149 -8.60 -3.15 12.98
CA ASP A 149 -7.84 -2.93 14.21
C ASP A 149 -6.73 -1.88 14.08
N GLU A 150 -6.76 -1.06 13.02
CA GLU A 150 -5.80 0.03 12.81
C GLU A 150 -6.51 1.34 12.47
N THR A 151 -5.98 2.44 13.00
CA THR A 151 -6.62 3.76 12.92
C THR A 151 -5.62 4.81 12.48
N MET A 152 -6.05 5.70 11.59
CA MET A 152 -5.29 6.87 11.16
C MET A 152 -5.95 8.13 11.71
N TYR A 153 -5.14 9.00 12.32
CA TYR A 153 -5.57 10.28 12.86
C TYR A 153 -4.94 11.41 12.05
N VAL A 154 -5.74 12.38 11.62
CA VAL A 154 -5.25 13.57 10.90
C VAL A 154 -5.67 14.81 11.66
N GLU A 155 -4.71 15.67 11.98
CA GLU A 155 -4.94 16.90 12.72
C GLU A 155 -4.14 18.05 12.11
N SER A 156 -4.78 19.21 11.98
CA SER A 156 -4.16 20.45 11.51
C SER A 156 -3.77 21.29 12.72
N LYS A 157 -2.55 21.83 12.70
CA LYS A 157 -2.04 22.80 13.67
C LYS A 157 -1.56 24.03 12.91
N LYS A 158 -1.27 25.12 13.63
CA LYS A 158 -0.84 26.39 13.06
C LYS A 158 0.23 26.30 11.96
N ASP A 159 1.31 25.56 12.24
CA ASP A 159 2.52 25.52 11.40
C ASP A 159 2.76 24.17 10.72
N ARG A 160 1.87 23.19 10.93
CA ARG A 160 2.07 21.80 10.54
C ARG A 160 0.75 21.02 10.48
N VAL A 161 0.74 19.95 9.70
CA VAL A 161 -0.28 18.91 9.74
C VAL A 161 0.35 17.64 10.31
N THR A 162 -0.32 17.02 11.29
CA THR A 162 0.12 15.76 11.88
C THR A 162 -0.75 14.61 11.38
N VAL A 163 -0.11 13.56 10.87
CA VAL A 163 -0.75 12.30 10.49
C VAL A 163 -0.20 11.21 11.39
N VAL A 164 -1.06 10.58 12.20
CA VAL A 164 -0.67 9.51 13.12
C VAL A 164 -1.28 8.20 12.63
N PHE A 165 -0.44 7.19 12.42
CA PHE A 165 -0.89 5.82 12.15
C PHE A 165 -0.76 5.00 13.44
N SER A 166 -1.87 4.41 13.89
CA SER A 166 -1.90 3.35 14.88
C SER A 166 -1.94 2.01 14.16
N THR A 167 -0.79 1.36 14.02
CA THR A 167 -0.66 0.09 13.30
C THR A 167 -0.44 -1.08 14.26
N VAL A 168 -0.92 -2.27 13.88
CA VAL A 168 -0.80 -3.50 14.66
C VAL A 168 0.19 -4.45 13.99
N PHE A 169 1.14 -4.95 14.77
CA PHE A 169 2.08 -5.99 14.36
C PHE A 169 1.58 -7.35 14.86
N LYS A 170 1.04 -8.16 13.96
CA LYS A 170 0.44 -9.46 14.31
C LYS A 170 1.46 -10.50 14.81
N ASP A 171 2.70 -10.37 14.39
CA ASP A 171 3.81 -11.24 14.76
C ASP A 171 4.73 -10.47 15.74
N ASP A 172 5.10 -11.10 16.86
CA ASP A 172 5.95 -10.48 17.87
C ASP A 172 7.34 -10.15 17.30
N ASP A 173 7.84 -10.96 16.37
CA ASP A 173 9.10 -10.68 15.67
C ASP A 173 8.98 -9.45 14.76
N ASP A 174 7.80 -9.20 14.18
CA ASP A 174 7.55 -8.02 13.35
C ASP A 174 7.55 -6.74 14.19
N VAL A 175 7.21 -6.79 15.48
CA VAL A 175 7.36 -5.65 16.41
C VAL A 175 8.84 -5.28 16.52
N VAL A 176 9.72 -6.27 16.71
CA VAL A 176 11.16 -6.04 16.89
C VAL A 176 11.79 -5.51 15.61
N ILE A 177 11.49 -6.12 14.46
CA ILE A 177 11.99 -5.66 13.16
C ILE A 177 11.43 -4.27 12.86
N GLY A 178 10.13 -4.05 13.09
CA GLY A 178 9.46 -2.77 12.89
C GLY A 178 10.11 -1.64 13.70
N LYS A 179 10.47 -1.89 14.96
CA LYS A 179 11.22 -0.93 15.81
C LYS A 179 12.54 -0.50 15.18
N VAL A 180 13.28 -1.41 14.55
CA VAL A 180 14.54 -1.09 13.85
C VAL A 180 14.27 -0.14 12.67
N PHE A 181 13.28 -0.45 11.82
CA PHE A 181 12.87 0.47 10.75
C PHE A 181 12.45 1.83 11.28
N MET A 182 11.66 1.86 12.35
CA MET A 182 11.16 3.11 12.91
C MET A 182 12.24 3.98 13.56
N GLN A 183 13.30 3.36 14.11
CA GLN A 183 14.47 4.10 14.58
C GLN A 183 15.16 4.83 13.41
N GLU A 184 15.35 4.16 12.28
CA GLU A 184 15.93 4.77 11.08
C GLU A 184 15.04 5.90 10.53
N PHE A 185 13.72 5.71 10.50
CA PHE A 185 12.79 6.78 10.11
C PHE A 185 12.86 8.00 11.04
N LYS A 186 12.97 7.79 12.36
CA LYS A 186 13.12 8.86 13.34
C LYS A 186 14.40 9.68 13.12
N GLU A 187 15.47 9.03 12.67
CA GLU A 187 16.75 9.66 12.33
C GLU A 187 16.85 10.10 10.85
N GLY A 188 15.81 9.86 10.05
CA GLY A 188 15.81 10.04 8.59
C GLY A 188 16.11 11.47 8.11
N ARG A 189 15.88 12.48 8.95
CA ARG A 189 16.26 13.88 8.65
C ARG A 189 17.77 14.10 8.53
N ARG A 190 18.60 13.13 8.97
CA ARG A 190 20.05 13.13 8.68
C ARG A 190 20.34 12.99 7.18
N ALA A 191 19.52 12.23 6.46
CA ALA A 191 19.66 12.04 5.02
C ALA A 191 19.01 13.18 4.21
N SER A 192 17.86 13.68 4.68
CA SER A 192 17.17 14.81 4.06
C SER A 192 16.63 15.78 5.11
N HIS A 193 17.31 16.91 5.25
CA HIS A 193 16.94 17.96 6.21
C HIS A 193 15.56 18.59 5.94
N THR A 194 15.07 18.50 4.69
CA THR A 194 13.77 19.04 4.28
C THR A 194 12.63 18.05 4.45
N ALA A 195 12.89 16.77 4.76
CA ALA A 195 11.86 15.74 4.87
C ALA A 195 10.94 15.95 6.10
N PRO A 196 9.73 15.37 6.09
CA PRO A 196 8.86 15.33 7.26
C PRO A 196 9.58 14.79 8.50
N GLN A 197 9.22 15.32 9.66
CA GLN A 197 9.68 14.72 10.92
C GLN A 197 8.83 13.48 11.22
N VAL A 198 9.48 12.39 11.61
CA VAL A 198 8.82 11.15 12.03
C VAL A 198 9.07 10.92 13.52
N LEU A 199 8.01 10.60 14.26
CA LEU A 199 8.09 10.13 15.63
C LEU A 199 7.49 8.72 15.71
N PHE A 200 7.96 7.96 16.69
CA PHE A 200 7.47 6.63 16.96
C PHE A 200 7.24 6.46 18.46
N SER A 201 6.05 6.01 18.83
CA SER A 201 5.70 5.57 20.16
C SER A 201 5.29 4.11 20.12
N HIS A 202 5.77 3.33 21.07
CA HIS A 202 5.45 1.92 21.20
C HIS A 202 4.48 1.72 22.36
N ARG A 203 3.46 0.88 22.15
CA ARG A 203 2.40 0.52 23.10
C ARG A 203 1.39 1.61 23.39
N GLU A 204 1.86 2.82 23.70
CA GLU A 204 1.00 3.91 24.14
C GLU A 204 0.85 4.98 23.03
N PRO A 205 -0.34 5.57 22.89
CA PRO A 205 -0.56 6.68 21.98
C PRO A 205 0.26 7.93 22.40
N PRO A 206 0.57 8.81 21.44
CA PRO A 206 1.06 10.16 21.75
C PRO A 206 0.08 10.92 22.67
N LEU A 207 0.59 11.90 23.41
CA LEU A 207 -0.21 12.69 24.35
C LEU A 207 -1.43 13.34 23.69
N GLU A 208 -1.34 13.70 22.41
CA GLU A 208 -2.42 14.28 21.62
C GLU A 208 -3.62 13.34 21.40
N LEU A 209 -3.43 12.04 21.55
CA LEU A 209 -4.46 11.01 21.37
C LEU A 209 -4.88 10.35 22.69
N LYS A 210 -4.42 10.86 23.84
CA LYS A 210 -4.71 10.25 25.15
C LYS A 210 -6.19 10.35 25.54
N ASP A 211 -6.89 11.37 25.03
CA ASP A 211 -8.31 11.61 25.30
C ASP A 211 -9.25 10.93 24.27
N THR A 212 -8.70 10.11 23.38
CA THR A 212 -9.49 9.32 22.41
C THR A 212 -9.56 7.85 22.82
N ASP A 213 -10.32 7.06 22.07
CA ASP A 213 -10.38 5.60 22.16
C ASP A 213 -9.14 4.91 21.53
N ALA A 214 -7.99 5.58 21.56
CA ALA A 214 -6.74 5.09 20.99
C ALA A 214 -6.30 3.80 21.70
N ALA A 215 -6.18 2.72 20.93
CA ALA A 215 -5.86 1.40 21.46
C ALA A 215 -4.44 1.35 22.07
N VAL A 216 -4.32 0.69 23.22
CA VAL A 216 -3.03 0.44 23.89
C VAL A 216 -2.73 -1.05 23.83
N GLY A 217 -1.49 -1.42 23.51
CA GLY A 217 -1.12 -2.84 23.47
C GLY A 217 0.32 -3.11 23.07
N ASP A 218 0.84 -4.26 23.48
CA ASP A 218 2.24 -4.66 23.26
C ASP A 218 2.58 -4.83 21.77
N ASN A 219 1.58 -5.10 20.93
CA ASN A 219 1.71 -5.26 19.49
C ASN A 219 1.31 -4.01 18.70
N ILE A 220 1.08 -2.88 19.38
CA ILE A 220 0.65 -1.61 18.76
C ILE A 220 1.83 -0.64 18.67
N GLY A 221 1.95 0.00 17.51
CA GLY A 221 2.89 1.08 17.26
C GLY A 221 2.17 2.31 16.71
N TYR A 222 2.51 3.47 17.27
CA TYR A 222 2.05 4.77 16.80
C TYR A 222 3.18 5.46 16.03
N ILE A 223 2.93 5.74 14.76
CA ILE A 223 3.86 6.46 13.88
C ILE A 223 3.28 7.83 13.56
N THR A 224 3.95 8.89 13.97
CA THR A 224 3.53 10.27 13.72
C THR A 224 4.39 10.89 12.64
N PHE A 225 3.77 11.29 11.52
CA PHE A 225 4.35 12.16 10.52
C PHE A 225 3.96 13.61 10.80
N VAL A 226 4.96 14.47 10.84
CA VAL A 226 4.78 15.92 10.94
C VAL A 226 5.09 16.54 9.58
N LEU A 227 4.04 16.98 8.90
CA LEU A 227 4.08 17.62 7.59
C LEU A 227 4.06 19.15 7.77
N PHE A 228 4.93 19.85 7.06
CA PHE A 228 5.06 21.30 7.05
C PHE A 228 4.49 21.89 5.76
N PRO A 229 4.31 23.22 5.64
CA PRO A 229 3.80 23.87 4.43
C PRO A 229 4.51 23.46 3.12
N ARG A 230 5.80 23.16 3.19
CA ARG A 230 6.58 22.64 2.04
C ARG A 230 6.11 21.27 1.53
N HIS A 231 5.36 20.52 2.33
CA HIS A 231 4.79 19.20 2.03
C HIS A 231 3.30 19.26 1.71
N THR A 232 2.58 20.20 2.32
CA THR A 232 1.11 20.30 2.24
C THR A 232 0.61 21.29 1.17
N ASN A 233 1.48 22.16 0.65
CA ASN A 233 1.12 23.10 -0.42
C ASN A 233 0.60 22.40 -1.69
N ALA A 234 -0.18 23.13 -2.48
CA ALA A 234 -0.81 22.61 -3.68
C ALA A 234 0.15 21.95 -4.69
N SER A 235 1.39 22.43 -4.80
CA SER A 235 2.38 21.86 -5.74
C SER A 235 2.95 20.52 -5.29
N ALA A 236 3.04 20.27 -3.97
CA ALA A 236 3.59 19.04 -3.41
C ALA A 236 2.52 18.05 -2.93
N ARG A 237 1.28 18.52 -2.75
CA ARG A 237 0.18 17.80 -2.08
C ARG A 237 -0.06 16.42 -2.66
N ASP A 238 -0.14 16.29 -3.98
CA ASP A 238 -0.46 15.00 -4.60
C ASP A 238 0.61 13.94 -4.32
N ASN A 239 1.89 14.31 -4.41
CA ASN A 239 2.99 13.43 -4.11
C ASN A 239 3.06 13.07 -2.61
N THR A 240 2.81 14.05 -1.73
CA THR A 240 2.72 13.80 -0.29
C THR A 240 1.62 12.81 0.04
N ILE A 241 0.43 12.98 -0.56
CA ILE A 241 -0.70 12.06 -0.40
C ILE A 241 -0.33 10.66 -0.90
N ASN A 242 0.30 10.57 -2.08
CA ASN A 242 0.74 9.30 -2.68
C ASN A 242 1.66 8.49 -1.74
N LEU A 243 2.59 9.16 -1.07
CA LEU A 243 3.52 8.51 -0.15
C LEU A 243 2.89 8.22 1.23
N ILE A 244 2.11 9.15 1.77
CA ILE A 244 1.61 9.00 3.14
C ILE A 244 0.51 7.93 3.23
N HIS A 245 -0.38 7.83 2.23
CA HIS A 245 -1.45 6.83 2.27
C HIS A 245 -0.94 5.39 2.06
N THR A 246 0.25 5.21 1.48
CA THR A 246 0.89 3.90 1.29
C THR A 246 1.87 3.54 2.40
N PHE A 247 2.14 4.44 3.34
CA PHE A 247 3.20 4.27 4.34
C PHE A 247 3.05 2.98 5.16
N ARG A 248 1.83 2.69 5.64
CA ARG A 248 1.56 1.51 6.46
C ARG A 248 1.91 0.23 5.69
N ASP A 249 1.41 0.09 4.47
CA ASP A 249 1.71 -1.09 3.65
C ASP A 249 3.17 -1.15 3.25
N TYR A 250 3.80 -0.01 2.99
CA TYR A 250 5.24 0.09 2.73
C TYR A 250 6.05 -0.49 3.90
N LEU A 251 5.74 -0.09 5.15
CA LEU A 251 6.42 -0.59 6.34
C LEU A 251 6.26 -2.11 6.46
N HIS A 252 5.02 -2.60 6.39
CA HIS A 252 4.72 -4.03 6.51
C HIS A 252 5.29 -4.87 5.36
N TYR A 253 5.37 -4.32 4.16
CA TYR A 253 6.03 -4.93 3.01
C TYR A 253 7.54 -5.07 3.26
N HIS A 254 8.22 -4.01 3.70
CA HIS A 254 9.66 -4.05 3.93
C HIS A 254 10.07 -4.90 5.12
N ILE A 255 9.24 -5.01 6.15
CA ILE A 255 9.43 -5.99 7.23
C ILE A 255 9.44 -7.41 6.64
N LYS A 256 8.46 -7.76 5.79
CA LYS A 256 8.39 -9.08 5.14
C LYS A 256 9.56 -9.32 4.19
N CYS A 257 9.96 -8.32 3.41
CA CYS A 257 11.14 -8.41 2.54
C CYS A 257 12.43 -8.61 3.35
N SER A 258 12.57 -7.95 4.50
CA SER A 258 13.70 -8.15 5.41
C SER A 258 13.74 -9.59 5.92
N LYS A 259 12.62 -10.15 6.38
CA LYS A 259 12.53 -11.57 6.78
C LYS A 259 12.94 -12.51 5.63
N ALA A 260 12.45 -12.25 4.42
CA ALA A 260 12.83 -13.04 3.24
C ALA A 260 14.33 -12.98 2.95
N TYR A 261 14.96 -11.81 3.11
CA TYR A 261 16.41 -11.66 2.97
C TYR A 261 17.19 -12.40 4.06
N ILE A 262 16.73 -12.34 5.32
CA ILE A 262 17.31 -13.16 6.40
C ILE A 262 17.22 -14.65 6.08
N HIS A 263 16.11 -15.12 5.49
CA HIS A 263 16.00 -16.51 5.02
C HIS A 263 17.05 -16.88 3.96
N THR A 264 17.40 -16.00 3.03
CA THR A 264 18.46 -16.30 2.04
C THR A 264 19.82 -16.41 2.71
N ARG A 265 20.12 -15.54 3.69
CA ARG A 265 21.35 -15.60 4.50
C ARG A 265 21.45 -16.88 5.32
N MET A 266 20.34 -17.30 5.95
CA MET A 266 20.28 -18.56 6.68
C MET A 266 20.54 -19.76 5.76
N ARG A 267 19.89 -19.82 4.59
CA ARG A 267 20.12 -20.90 3.62
C ARG A 267 21.58 -20.98 3.16
N ALA A 268 22.20 -19.83 2.88
CA ALA A 268 23.60 -19.78 2.50
C ALA A 268 24.50 -20.33 3.62
N LYS A 269 24.27 -19.90 4.87
CA LYS A 269 25.07 -20.35 6.01
C LYS A 269 24.85 -21.83 6.34
N THR A 270 23.62 -22.32 6.24
CA THR A 270 23.30 -23.75 6.38
C THR A 270 23.99 -24.58 5.31
N SER A 271 24.02 -24.11 4.06
CA SER A 271 24.77 -24.77 2.97
C SER A 271 26.26 -24.89 3.32
N ASP A 272 26.85 -23.83 3.88
CA ASP A 272 28.25 -23.87 4.31
C ASP A 272 28.49 -24.83 5.47
N PHE A 273 27.61 -24.87 6.47
CA PHE A 273 27.70 -25.86 7.55
C PHE A 273 27.57 -27.29 7.04
N LEU A 274 26.65 -27.56 6.11
CA LEU A 274 26.53 -28.88 5.48
C LEU A 274 27.80 -29.26 4.72
N LYS A 275 28.46 -28.33 4.02
CA LYS A 275 29.75 -28.58 3.37
C LYS A 275 30.85 -28.92 4.38
N VAL A 276 30.86 -28.28 5.55
CA VAL A 276 31.84 -28.58 6.62
C VAL A 276 31.55 -29.97 7.21
N LEU A 277 30.29 -30.28 7.48
CA LEU A 277 29.87 -31.58 8.01
C LEU A 277 30.19 -32.71 7.02
N ASN A 278 29.90 -32.51 5.73
CA ASN A 278 30.23 -33.49 4.70
C ASN A 278 31.74 -33.72 4.57
N ARG A 279 32.56 -32.68 4.74
CA ARG A 279 34.03 -32.80 4.77
C ARG A 279 34.56 -33.55 5.98
N ALA A 280 33.78 -33.64 7.06
CA ALA A 280 34.15 -34.40 8.26
C ALA A 280 33.76 -35.88 8.16
N ARG A 281 32.97 -36.29 7.15
CA ARG A 281 32.73 -37.71 6.88
C ARG A 281 34.00 -38.31 6.30
N PRO A 282 34.44 -39.50 6.77
CA PRO A 282 35.49 -40.24 6.09
C PRO A 282 35.10 -40.40 4.61
N ASP A 283 36.02 -40.08 3.70
CA ASP A 283 35.81 -40.46 2.31
C ASP A 283 35.54 -41.96 2.27
N ALA A 284 34.53 -42.38 1.49
CA ALA A 284 34.37 -43.80 1.22
C ALA A 284 35.73 -44.30 0.73
N GLU A 285 36.31 -45.29 1.41
CA GLU A 285 37.57 -45.91 0.99
C GLU A 285 37.46 -46.10 -0.52
N LYS A 286 38.40 -45.51 -1.28
CA LYS A 286 38.55 -45.84 -2.70
C LYS A 286 38.73 -47.35 -2.72
N LYS A 287 37.67 -48.10 -2.97
CA LYS A 287 37.76 -49.53 -3.23
C LYS A 287 38.71 -49.64 -4.40
N GLU A 288 39.95 -50.03 -4.11
CA GLU A 288 40.88 -50.46 -5.13
C GLU A 288 40.14 -51.54 -5.92
N MET A 289 39.73 -51.22 -7.15
CA MET A 289 39.18 -52.21 -8.05
C MET A 289 40.31 -53.16 -8.39
N LYS A 290 40.40 -54.25 -7.63
CA LYS A 290 41.29 -55.36 -7.90
C LYS A 290 40.63 -56.26 -8.93
N THR A 291 41.39 -56.64 -9.94
CA THR A 291 41.00 -57.71 -10.86
C THR A 291 40.86 -59.04 -10.12
N ILE A 292 40.11 -60.02 -10.65
CA ILE A 292 39.92 -61.36 -10.06
C ILE A 292 41.25 -62.06 -9.67
N THR A 293 42.37 -61.67 -10.30
CA THR A 293 43.73 -62.18 -10.04
C THR A 293 44.57 -61.33 -9.08
N GLY A 294 43.97 -60.33 -8.42
CA GLY A 294 44.59 -59.56 -7.34
C GLY A 294 45.49 -58.39 -7.76
N LYS A 295 45.54 -58.02 -9.04
CA LYS A 295 46.31 -56.84 -9.49
C LYS A 295 45.50 -55.54 -9.37
N THR A 296 46.10 -54.53 -8.75
CA THR A 296 45.56 -53.17 -8.57
C THR A 296 45.80 -52.32 -9.84
N PHE A 297 44.79 -51.58 -10.28
CA PHE A 297 44.97 -50.57 -11.34
C PHE A 297 45.69 -49.34 -10.78
N SER A 298 46.98 -49.16 -11.10
CA SER A 298 47.63 -47.86 -10.97
C SER A 298 47.48 -47.10 -12.29
N SER A 299 46.78 -45.98 -12.29
CA SER A 299 46.93 -45.01 -13.39
C SER A 299 48.34 -44.43 -13.29
N ARG A 300 49.10 -44.50 -14.39
CA ARG A 300 50.21 -43.57 -14.60
C ARG A 300 49.67 -42.17 -14.84
#